data_AF-A0A134B2W7-F1
#
_entry.id   AF-A0A134B2W7-F1
#
_cell.length_a   1.000
_cell.length_b   1.000
_cell.length_c   1.000
_cell.angle_alpha   90.00
_cell.angle_beta   90.00
_cell.angle_gamma   90.00
#
_symmetry.space_group_name_H-M   'P 1'
#
loop_
_entity.id
_entity.type
_entity.pdbx_description
1 polymer ?
#
loop_
_entity_poly.entity_id
_entity_poly.type
_entity_poly.pdbx_seq_one_letter_code
_entity_poly.pdbx_strand_id
1 'polypeptide(L)'
;MLKTQVHIGRGLTIKNPVMTASGTFGYGIEYGDFIDLNRLGGVLVKGTTLHPRQGNPYPRMAETPSGMLNAVGLQNKGVDYFCEHIYPTISGYDTAMIVNVSGSQVEDYIETAEKINALEGIPAIELNISCPNVKEGGMAFGVTCAGAASVVRAVRAVYDKTLIVKLSPNVTDITEIARAVEAEGADSISMINTLLGMAIDAEKRRPVLSTITGGLSGPAVKPIALRMVWQTAQAVKVPIIGMGGIASAKDAIEFLLAGLQPSKSVRTTSWIPP
;
A
#
# COMPACT_ATOMS: atom_id res chain seq x y z
N MET A 1 24.00 17.64 10.12
CA MET A 1 22.69 17.17 9.61
C MET A 1 22.51 15.70 9.94
N LEU A 2 21.32 15.31 10.40
CA LEU A 2 20.95 13.90 10.57
C LEU A 2 20.87 13.22 9.19
N LYS A 3 21.44 12.03 9.04
CA LYS A 3 21.29 11.22 7.82
C LYS A 3 20.00 10.41 7.92
N THR A 4 19.00 10.79 7.14
CA THR A 4 17.66 10.14 7.16
C THR A 4 17.41 9.23 5.97
N GLN A 5 18.34 9.11 5.02
CA GLN A 5 18.18 8.27 3.83
C GLN A 5 17.96 6.79 4.17
N VAL A 6 17.06 6.15 3.43
CA VAL A 6 16.67 4.74 3.65
C VAL A 6 16.65 3.98 2.32
N HIS A 7 17.09 2.72 2.36
CA HIS A 7 17.02 1.79 1.24
C HIS A 7 15.74 0.95 1.35
N ILE A 8 14.94 0.89 0.27
CA ILE A 8 13.62 0.25 0.27
C ILE A 8 13.44 -0.88 -0.76
N GLY A 9 14.55 -1.41 -1.29
CA GLY A 9 14.57 -2.54 -2.22
C GLY A 9 15.39 -2.25 -3.48
N ARG A 10 15.95 -3.30 -4.11
CA ARG A 10 16.63 -3.30 -5.42
C ARG A 10 17.34 -2.00 -5.85
N GLY A 11 18.23 -1.47 -5.02
CA GLY A 11 18.99 -0.24 -5.33
C GLY A 11 18.28 1.08 -5.00
N LEU A 12 16.97 1.08 -4.76
CA LEU A 12 16.18 2.28 -4.49
C LEU A 12 16.46 2.85 -3.10
N THR A 13 17.05 4.05 -3.10
CA THR A 13 17.30 4.84 -1.89
C THR A 13 16.43 6.08 -1.91
N ILE A 14 15.66 6.28 -0.85
CA ILE A 14 14.82 7.46 -0.66
C ILE A 14 15.47 8.45 0.31
N LYS A 15 15.12 9.73 0.16
CA LYS A 15 15.73 10.84 0.90
C LYS A 15 15.52 10.77 2.41
N ASN A 16 14.35 10.29 2.84
CA ASN A 16 13.93 10.17 4.22
C ASN A 16 12.83 9.09 4.34
N PRO A 17 12.48 8.61 5.54
CA PRO A 17 11.53 7.51 5.70
C PRO A 17 10.06 7.92 5.55
N VAL A 18 9.75 9.21 5.32
CA VAL A 18 8.38 9.70 5.25
C VAL A 18 7.84 9.53 3.83
N MET A 19 6.79 8.72 3.71
CA MET A 19 6.11 8.46 2.45
C MET A 19 4.61 8.69 2.60
N THR A 20 3.86 8.76 1.49
CA THR A 20 2.39 8.79 1.50
C THR A 20 1.80 7.38 1.40
N ALA A 21 0.51 7.19 1.69
CA ALA A 21 -0.15 5.90 1.65
C ALA A 21 -1.11 5.92 0.46
N SER A 22 -1.05 4.87 -0.36
CA SER A 22 -1.92 4.81 -1.52
C SER A 22 -3.40 4.95 -1.11
N GLY A 23 -4.13 5.77 -1.85
CA GLY A 23 -5.54 6.04 -1.62
C GLY A 23 -5.84 7.22 -0.68
N THR A 24 -4.85 7.74 0.04
CA THR A 24 -5.03 8.92 0.94
C THR A 24 -4.48 10.22 0.37
N PHE A 25 -3.77 10.16 -0.76
CA PHE A 25 -2.98 11.29 -1.27
C PHE A 25 -3.13 11.51 -2.78
N GLY A 26 -4.21 11.00 -3.38
CA GLY A 26 -4.48 11.17 -4.81
C GLY A 26 -3.31 10.72 -5.69
N TYR A 27 -2.87 11.59 -6.59
CA TYR A 27 -1.63 11.45 -7.35
C TYR A 27 -0.50 12.36 -6.83
N GLY A 28 -0.69 12.96 -5.65
CA GLY A 28 0.25 13.85 -4.97
C GLY A 28 0.05 15.33 -5.33
N ILE A 29 -0.20 15.62 -6.61
CA ILE A 29 -0.34 16.99 -7.12
C ILE A 29 -1.45 17.78 -6.43
N GLU A 30 -2.50 17.11 -5.95
CA GLU A 30 -3.62 17.73 -5.24
C GLU A 30 -3.21 18.36 -3.91
N TYR A 31 -2.04 18.00 -3.39
CA TYR A 31 -1.47 18.52 -2.15
C TYR A 31 -0.28 19.47 -2.38
N GLY A 32 0.07 19.75 -3.63
CA GLY A 32 1.21 20.59 -3.99
C GLY A 32 1.13 22.03 -3.46
N ASP A 33 -0.09 22.52 -3.22
CA ASP A 33 -0.34 23.84 -2.62
C ASP A 33 -0.08 23.88 -1.10
N PHE A 34 -0.07 22.72 -0.44
CA PHE A 34 0.07 22.62 1.01
C PHE A 34 1.47 22.18 1.44
N ILE A 35 2.11 21.31 0.65
CA ILE A 35 3.45 20.80 0.91
C ILE A 35 4.27 20.71 -0.37
N ASP A 36 5.57 20.98 -0.25
CA ASP A 36 6.53 20.66 -1.32
C ASP A 36 6.77 19.14 -1.36
N LEU A 37 6.25 18.50 -2.42
CA LEU A 37 6.36 17.05 -2.64
C LEU A 37 7.82 16.56 -2.68
N ASN A 38 8.78 17.40 -3.09
CA ASN A 38 10.20 17.04 -3.17
C ASN A 38 10.85 16.82 -1.80
N ARG A 39 10.16 17.21 -0.71
CA ARG A 39 10.58 16.96 0.67
C ARG A 39 10.25 15.56 1.15
N LEU A 40 9.33 14.86 0.51
CA LEU A 40 8.94 13.50 0.87
C LEU A 40 9.98 12.49 0.38
N GLY A 41 10.12 11.38 1.10
CA GLY A 41 10.92 10.24 0.65
C GLY A 41 10.28 9.53 -0.54
N GLY A 42 8.95 9.48 -0.58
CA GLY A 42 8.20 8.97 -1.72
C GLY A 42 6.70 9.23 -1.62
N VAL A 43 6.02 9.18 -2.75
CA VAL A 43 4.57 9.34 -2.87
C VAL A 43 4.01 8.06 -3.48
N LEU A 44 3.21 7.33 -2.70
CA LEU A 44 2.46 6.19 -3.20
C LEU A 44 1.14 6.71 -3.78
N VAL A 45 1.06 6.76 -5.10
CA VAL A 45 -0.13 7.26 -5.77
C VAL A 45 -1.30 6.28 -5.64
N LYS A 46 -2.49 6.77 -5.98
CA LYS A 46 -3.73 6.01 -6.00
C LYS A 46 -3.58 4.67 -6.74
N GLY A 47 -4.29 3.64 -6.24
CA GLY A 47 -4.35 2.33 -6.87
C GLY A 47 -4.79 2.41 -8.35
N THR A 48 -3.92 1.95 -9.22
CA THR A 48 -4.09 1.83 -10.67
C THR A 48 -4.49 0.40 -11.01
N THR A 49 -5.52 0.25 -11.84
CA THR A 49 -5.96 -1.03 -12.40
C THR A 49 -5.81 -1.02 -13.91
N LEU A 50 -5.84 -2.20 -14.54
CA LEU A 50 -5.77 -2.31 -16.00
C LEU A 50 -6.84 -1.45 -16.69
N HIS A 51 -8.10 -1.60 -16.27
CA HIS A 51 -9.22 -0.84 -16.79
C HIS A 51 -9.73 0.21 -15.79
N PRO A 52 -10.40 1.28 -16.26
CA PRO A 52 -11.03 2.27 -15.38
C PRO A 52 -12.07 1.64 -14.45
N ARG A 53 -12.18 2.17 -13.23
CA ARG A 53 -13.15 1.72 -12.22
C ARG A 53 -13.89 2.90 -11.64
N GLN A 54 -15.22 2.80 -11.58
CA GLN A 54 -16.08 3.80 -10.95
C GLN A 54 -16.05 3.77 -9.41
N GLY A 55 -15.65 2.63 -8.84
CA GLY A 55 -15.73 2.38 -7.40
C GLY A 55 -17.10 1.88 -6.96
N ASN A 56 -17.28 1.68 -5.65
CA ASN A 56 -18.53 1.15 -5.08
C ASN A 56 -19.65 2.21 -5.04
N PRO A 57 -20.92 1.87 -4.79
CA PRO A 57 -21.96 2.88 -4.54
C PRO A 57 -21.68 3.74 -3.30
N TYR A 58 -22.31 4.92 -3.18
CA TYR A 58 -22.30 5.70 -1.94
C TYR A 58 -23.35 5.18 -0.94
N PRO A 59 -23.18 5.40 0.39
CA PRO A 59 -22.04 6.01 1.07
C PRO A 59 -20.79 5.11 1.10
N ARG A 60 -19.61 5.72 0.90
CA ARG A 60 -18.31 5.02 0.84
C ARG A 60 -17.43 5.22 2.08
N MET A 61 -17.86 6.04 3.03
CA MET A 61 -17.09 6.39 4.21
C MET A 61 -18.00 6.46 5.43
N ALA A 62 -17.44 6.11 6.60
CA ALA A 62 -18.08 6.27 7.90
C ALA A 62 -17.00 6.55 8.95
N GLU A 63 -17.26 7.43 9.89
CA GLU A 63 -16.36 7.67 11.02
C GLU A 63 -16.45 6.53 12.05
N THR A 64 -15.36 6.25 12.75
CA THR A 64 -15.31 5.35 13.90
C THR A 64 -14.52 6.00 15.03
N PRO A 65 -14.64 5.55 16.28
CA PRO A 65 -13.77 6.03 17.36
C PRO A 65 -12.29 5.91 16.96
N SER A 66 -11.60 7.05 16.92
CA SER A 66 -10.18 7.15 16.53
C SER A 66 -9.85 6.53 15.17
N GLY A 67 -10.77 6.56 14.21
CA GLY A 67 -10.55 6.00 12.88
C GLY A 67 -11.67 6.30 11.89
N MET A 68 -11.60 5.62 10.75
CA MET A 68 -12.67 5.66 9.76
C MET A 68 -12.77 4.34 9.01
N LEU A 69 -13.95 4.05 8.47
CA LEU A 69 -14.17 3.02 7.49
C LEU A 69 -14.22 3.63 6.09
N ASN A 70 -13.65 2.92 5.11
CA ASN A 70 -13.77 3.27 3.70
C ASN A 70 -14.14 2.05 2.84
N ALA A 71 -14.92 2.30 1.80
CA ALA A 71 -15.33 1.30 0.82
C ALA A 71 -15.27 1.90 -0.59
N VAL A 72 -14.15 2.53 -0.95
CA VAL A 72 -14.02 3.27 -2.22
C VAL A 72 -14.19 2.35 -3.44
N GLY A 73 -13.71 1.11 -3.36
CA GLY A 73 -13.83 0.13 -4.45
C GLY A 73 -12.83 0.35 -5.59
N LEU A 74 -11.64 0.88 -5.27
CA LEU A 74 -10.55 1.16 -6.21
C LEU A 74 -10.96 2.10 -7.36
N GLN A 75 -11.74 3.15 -7.10
CA GLN A 75 -12.11 4.11 -8.16
C GLN A 75 -10.86 4.73 -8.80
N ASN A 76 -10.62 4.50 -10.09
CA ASN A 76 -9.46 5.05 -10.82
C ASN A 76 -9.74 5.12 -12.33
N LYS A 77 -8.85 5.75 -13.08
CA LYS A 77 -9.01 6.00 -14.52
C LYS A 77 -8.35 4.96 -15.43
N GLY A 78 -7.77 3.91 -14.86
CA GLY A 78 -7.05 2.88 -15.61
C GLY A 78 -5.58 3.25 -15.85
N VAL A 79 -4.77 2.24 -16.18
CA VAL A 79 -3.34 2.39 -16.41
C VAL A 79 -3.02 3.21 -17.66
N ASP A 80 -3.81 3.09 -18.73
CA ASP A 80 -3.59 3.86 -19.96
C ASP A 80 -3.72 5.36 -19.69
N TYR A 81 -4.79 5.78 -19.01
CA TYR A 81 -4.97 7.16 -18.58
C TYR A 81 -3.84 7.62 -17.66
N PHE A 82 -3.37 6.75 -16.76
CA PHE A 82 -2.24 7.07 -15.90
C PHE A 82 -0.99 7.37 -16.73
N CYS A 83 -0.63 6.50 -17.67
CA CYS A 83 0.55 6.66 -18.52
C CYS A 83 0.46 7.93 -19.40
N GLU A 84 -0.71 8.19 -19.98
CA GLU A 84 -0.89 9.28 -20.96
C GLU A 84 -1.07 10.66 -20.29
N HIS A 85 -1.74 10.72 -19.14
CA HIS A 85 -2.18 12.00 -18.57
C HIS A 85 -1.64 12.30 -17.18
N ILE A 86 -1.40 11.30 -16.34
CA ILE A 86 -0.94 11.53 -14.96
C ILE A 86 0.58 11.49 -14.89
N TYR A 87 1.21 10.46 -15.47
CA TYR A 87 2.65 10.27 -15.45
C TYR A 87 3.43 11.51 -15.90
N PRO A 88 3.09 12.20 -17.01
CA PRO A 88 3.81 13.41 -17.43
C PRO A 88 3.77 14.55 -16.40
N THR A 89 2.77 14.57 -15.52
CA THR A 89 2.63 15.61 -14.49
C THR A 89 3.41 15.32 -13.22
N ILE A 90 3.75 14.04 -12.96
CA ILE A 90 4.41 13.62 -11.72
C ILE A 90 5.85 13.16 -11.92
N SER A 91 6.27 12.85 -13.14
CA SER A 91 7.59 12.31 -13.45
C SER A 91 8.75 13.29 -13.22
N GLY A 92 8.46 14.59 -13.15
CA GLY A 92 9.46 15.64 -12.94
C GLY A 92 9.83 15.91 -11.48
N TYR A 93 9.14 15.29 -10.52
CA TYR A 93 9.44 15.50 -9.09
C TYR A 93 10.70 14.73 -8.67
N ASP A 94 11.51 15.36 -7.83
CA ASP A 94 12.66 14.75 -7.14
C ASP A 94 12.20 14.03 -5.86
N THR A 95 11.13 13.24 -5.96
CA THR A 95 10.68 12.30 -4.93
C THR A 95 10.29 11.00 -5.60
N ALA A 96 10.41 9.87 -4.90
CA ALA A 96 10.06 8.58 -5.48
C ALA A 96 8.54 8.47 -5.68
N MET A 97 8.07 8.66 -6.93
CA MET A 97 6.69 8.41 -7.31
C MET A 97 6.48 6.90 -7.50
N ILE A 98 5.68 6.28 -6.64
CA ILE A 98 5.47 4.83 -6.59
C ILE A 98 4.03 4.52 -6.96
N VAL A 99 3.83 3.67 -7.97
CA VAL A 99 2.49 3.34 -8.44
C VAL A 99 1.94 2.15 -7.66
N ASN A 100 0.81 2.35 -6.98
CA ASN A 100 0.08 1.23 -6.39
C ASN A 100 -0.66 0.48 -7.50
N VAL A 101 -0.42 -0.82 -7.63
CA VAL A 101 -1.01 -1.68 -8.67
C VAL A 101 -2.03 -2.61 -8.05
N SER A 102 -3.23 -2.66 -8.61
CA SER A 102 -4.32 -3.54 -8.19
C SER A 102 -4.93 -4.25 -9.40
N GLY A 103 -5.51 -5.43 -9.19
CA GLY A 103 -6.14 -6.24 -10.24
C GLY A 103 -7.23 -7.14 -9.67
N SER A 104 -8.06 -7.71 -10.55
CA SER A 104 -9.09 -8.69 -10.18
C SER A 104 -8.62 -10.14 -10.43
N GLN A 105 -7.68 -10.31 -11.37
CA GLN A 105 -7.03 -11.58 -11.73
C GLN A 105 -5.53 -11.35 -11.97
N VAL A 106 -4.74 -12.42 -12.04
CA VAL A 106 -3.26 -12.33 -12.15
C VAL A 106 -2.85 -11.58 -13.41
N GLU A 107 -3.56 -11.80 -14.51
CA GLU A 107 -3.35 -11.19 -15.82
C GLU A 107 -3.48 -9.67 -15.76
N ASP A 108 -4.45 -9.14 -15.02
CA ASP A 108 -4.60 -7.70 -14.81
C ASP A 108 -3.36 -7.09 -14.16
N TYR A 109 -2.77 -7.81 -13.19
CA TYR A 109 -1.56 -7.36 -12.50
C TYR A 109 -0.35 -7.38 -13.43
N ILE A 110 -0.21 -8.42 -14.25
CA ILE A 110 0.87 -8.55 -15.23
C ILE A 110 0.80 -7.38 -16.22
N GLU A 111 -0.32 -7.21 -16.92
CA GLU A 111 -0.47 -6.18 -17.96
C GLU A 111 -0.31 -4.76 -17.41
N THR A 112 -0.86 -4.51 -16.22
CA THR A 112 -0.70 -3.21 -15.54
C THR A 112 0.76 -2.96 -15.18
N ALA A 113 1.46 -3.97 -14.65
CA ALA A 113 2.86 -3.85 -14.28
C ALA A 113 3.77 -3.65 -15.51
N GLU A 114 3.52 -4.35 -16.63
CA GLU A 114 4.25 -4.18 -17.89
C GLU A 114 4.18 -2.74 -18.40
N LYS A 115 2.97 -2.18 -18.46
CA LYS A 115 2.75 -0.80 -18.90
C LYS A 115 3.47 0.21 -18.00
N ILE A 116 3.44 -0.01 -16.69
CA ILE A 116 4.17 0.85 -15.73
C ILE A 116 5.69 0.63 -15.83
N ASN A 117 6.14 -0.58 -16.15
CA ASN A 117 7.55 -0.89 -16.25
C ASN A 117 8.24 -0.06 -17.36
N ALA A 118 7.52 0.21 -18.45
CA ALA A 118 7.99 1.06 -19.55
C ALA A 118 8.19 2.54 -19.15
N LEU A 119 7.70 3.00 -18.00
CA LEU A 119 7.82 4.38 -17.54
C LEU A 119 9.12 4.61 -16.76
N GLU A 120 10.10 5.28 -17.36
CA GLU A 120 11.43 5.50 -16.76
C GLU A 120 11.37 6.25 -15.40
N GLY A 121 10.48 7.23 -15.27
CA GLY A 121 10.32 8.05 -14.05
C GLY A 121 9.59 7.34 -12.90
N ILE A 122 9.20 6.08 -13.06
CA ILE A 122 8.58 5.27 -11.99
C ILE A 122 9.60 4.23 -11.49
N PRO A 123 10.26 4.44 -10.34
CA PRO A 123 11.30 3.55 -9.83
C PRO A 123 10.78 2.30 -9.13
N ALA A 124 9.50 2.26 -8.76
CA ALA A 124 8.90 1.15 -8.04
C ALA A 124 7.38 1.04 -8.24
N ILE A 125 6.85 -0.15 -8.01
CA ILE A 125 5.41 -0.37 -7.78
C ILE A 125 5.14 -0.90 -6.38
N GLU A 126 3.99 -0.55 -5.83
CA GLU A 126 3.38 -1.19 -4.66
C GLU A 126 2.27 -2.13 -5.13
N LEU A 127 2.54 -3.43 -5.17
CA LEU A 127 1.58 -4.46 -5.53
C LEU A 127 0.57 -4.68 -4.39
N ASN A 128 -0.66 -4.22 -4.60
CA ASN A 128 -1.75 -4.37 -3.65
C ASN A 128 -2.50 -5.68 -3.88
N ILE A 129 -2.14 -6.70 -3.11
CA ILE A 129 -2.79 -8.02 -3.13
C ILE A 129 -3.93 -8.14 -2.10
N SER A 130 -4.30 -7.04 -1.43
CA SER A 130 -5.26 -7.05 -0.31
C SER A 130 -6.73 -7.00 -0.77
N CYS A 131 -7.01 -6.89 -2.07
CA CYS A 131 -8.38 -6.65 -2.55
C CYS A 131 -9.26 -7.89 -2.41
N PRO A 132 -10.38 -7.81 -1.66
CA PRO A 132 -11.19 -8.97 -1.30
C PRO A 132 -12.31 -9.27 -2.30
N ASN A 133 -12.27 -8.78 -3.54
CA ASN A 133 -13.41 -8.91 -4.46
C ASN A 133 -13.48 -10.31 -5.12
N VAL A 134 -14.05 -11.25 -4.37
CA VAL A 134 -14.41 -12.63 -4.75
C VAL A 134 -15.62 -12.70 -5.70
N LYS A 135 -16.19 -11.56 -6.12
CA LYS A 135 -17.48 -11.52 -6.86
C LYS A 135 -17.39 -12.14 -8.27
N GLU A 136 -16.19 -12.40 -8.77
CA GLU A 136 -15.94 -13.10 -10.04
C GLU A 136 -15.15 -14.41 -9.84
N GLY A 137 -15.31 -15.08 -8.69
CA GLY A 137 -14.63 -16.35 -8.40
C GLY A 137 -13.13 -16.21 -8.05
N GLY A 138 -12.64 -14.99 -7.87
CA GLY A 138 -11.24 -14.70 -7.55
C GLY A 138 -10.86 -15.11 -6.12
N MET A 139 -9.70 -15.76 -5.96
CA MET A 139 -9.08 -15.98 -4.66
C MET A 139 -8.73 -14.63 -4.02
N ALA A 140 -8.97 -14.47 -2.71
CA ALA A 140 -8.37 -13.37 -1.97
C ALA A 140 -6.84 -13.58 -1.93
N PHE A 141 -6.13 -13.01 -2.91
CA PHE A 141 -4.70 -13.28 -3.13
C PHE A 141 -3.88 -13.06 -1.86
N GLY A 142 -4.13 -11.95 -1.16
CA GLY A 142 -3.39 -11.55 0.04
C GLY A 142 -3.79 -12.24 1.35
N VAL A 143 -4.67 -13.27 1.34
CA VAL A 143 -5.03 -14.02 2.56
C VAL A 143 -4.58 -15.48 2.56
N THR A 144 -3.90 -15.92 1.50
CA THR A 144 -3.30 -17.26 1.42
C THR A 144 -1.89 -17.17 0.87
N CYS A 145 -0.97 -18.02 1.33
CA CYS A 145 0.41 -18.04 0.83
C CYS A 145 0.45 -18.35 -0.68
N ALA A 146 -0.35 -19.32 -1.14
CA ALA A 146 -0.40 -19.71 -2.54
C ALA A 146 -0.92 -18.58 -3.44
N GLY A 147 -2.00 -17.91 -3.03
CA GLY A 147 -2.53 -16.76 -3.75
C GLY A 147 -1.51 -15.62 -3.85
N ALA A 148 -0.90 -15.24 -2.72
CA ALA A 148 0.08 -14.17 -2.67
C ALA A 148 1.32 -14.50 -3.51
N ALA A 149 1.84 -15.72 -3.38
CA ALA A 149 3.00 -16.20 -4.13
C ALA A 149 2.75 -16.17 -5.65
N SER A 150 1.57 -16.64 -6.09
CA SER A 150 1.23 -16.69 -7.52
C SER A 150 1.27 -15.31 -8.19
N VAL A 151 0.68 -14.29 -7.56
CA VAL A 151 0.67 -12.93 -8.11
C VAL A 151 2.07 -12.33 -8.10
N VAL A 152 2.82 -12.47 -7.00
CA VAL A 152 4.17 -11.90 -6.89
C VAL A 152 5.11 -12.53 -7.92
N ARG A 153 5.08 -13.86 -8.08
CA ARG A 153 5.89 -14.57 -9.08
C ARG A 153 5.58 -14.07 -10.49
N ALA A 154 4.30 -13.95 -10.83
CA ALA A 154 3.85 -13.53 -12.15
C ALA A 154 4.28 -12.09 -12.45
N VAL A 155 4.04 -11.16 -11.52
CA VAL A 155 4.43 -9.75 -11.68
C VAL A 155 5.95 -9.59 -11.71
N ARG A 156 6.69 -10.34 -10.89
CA ARG A 156 8.15 -10.29 -10.86
C ARG A 156 8.78 -10.67 -12.19
N ALA A 157 8.15 -11.56 -12.96
CA ALA A 157 8.64 -11.99 -14.27
C ALA A 157 8.61 -10.87 -15.33
N VAL A 158 7.74 -9.87 -15.17
CA VAL A 158 7.51 -8.81 -16.16
C VAL A 158 7.91 -7.41 -15.68
N TYR A 159 8.01 -7.22 -14.38
CA TYR A 159 8.50 -6.00 -13.76
C TYR A 159 9.93 -6.22 -13.29
N ASP A 160 10.87 -5.33 -13.59
CA ASP A 160 12.29 -5.48 -13.22
C ASP A 160 12.82 -4.37 -12.30
N LYS A 161 11.98 -3.40 -11.91
CA LYS A 161 12.33 -2.38 -10.92
C LYS A 161 11.94 -2.81 -9.50
N THR A 162 11.91 -1.91 -8.52
CA THR A 162 11.61 -2.28 -7.13
C THR A 162 10.14 -2.73 -6.98
N LEU A 163 9.93 -3.97 -6.55
CA LEU A 163 8.61 -4.56 -6.31
C LEU A 163 8.30 -4.58 -4.80
N ILE A 164 7.44 -3.67 -4.37
CA ILE A 164 6.95 -3.58 -2.99
C ILE A 164 5.63 -4.37 -2.92
N VAL A 165 5.47 -5.29 -1.98
CA VAL A 165 4.22 -6.06 -1.84
C VAL A 165 3.44 -5.62 -0.61
N LYS A 166 2.20 -5.16 -0.81
CA LYS A 166 1.34 -4.64 0.27
C LYS A 166 0.48 -5.72 0.88
N LEU A 167 0.72 -6.03 2.15
CA LEU A 167 0.05 -7.11 2.85
C LEU A 167 -1.25 -6.68 3.56
N SER A 168 -2.23 -7.59 3.50
CA SER A 168 -3.49 -7.48 4.24
C SER A 168 -3.27 -7.89 5.70
N PRO A 169 -3.82 -7.15 6.68
CA PRO A 169 -3.82 -7.59 8.07
C PRO A 169 -4.90 -8.65 8.38
N ASN A 170 -5.79 -8.96 7.43
CA ASN A 170 -6.95 -9.82 7.66
C ASN A 170 -6.59 -11.30 7.50
N VAL A 171 -5.59 -11.76 8.26
CA VAL A 171 -5.02 -13.11 8.21
C VAL A 171 -4.71 -13.62 9.62
N THR A 172 -4.64 -14.94 9.76
CA THR A 172 -4.29 -15.58 11.04
C THR A 172 -2.82 -15.34 11.40
N ASP A 173 -1.90 -15.59 10.46
CA ASP A 173 -0.48 -15.34 10.61
C ASP A 173 0.05 -14.53 9.41
N ILE A 174 0.50 -13.32 9.68
CA ILE A 174 1.04 -12.41 8.67
C ILE A 174 2.44 -12.83 8.20
N THR A 175 3.18 -13.57 9.03
CA THR A 175 4.57 -13.95 8.76
C THR A 175 4.66 -15.02 7.67
N GLU A 176 3.67 -15.91 7.57
CA GLU A 176 3.60 -16.93 6.51
C GLU A 176 3.43 -16.27 5.13
N ILE A 177 2.53 -15.30 5.03
CA ILE A 177 2.31 -14.54 3.79
C ILE A 177 3.57 -13.73 3.44
N ALA A 178 4.19 -13.07 4.43
CA ALA A 178 5.40 -12.29 4.23
C ALA A 178 6.57 -13.12 3.69
N ARG A 179 6.80 -14.33 4.24
CA ARG A 179 7.80 -15.27 3.73
C ARG A 179 7.48 -15.73 2.31
N ALA A 180 6.21 -16.00 2.03
CA ALA A 180 5.78 -16.42 0.70
C ALA A 180 6.08 -15.35 -0.35
N VAL A 181 5.73 -14.08 -0.11
CA VAL A 181 6.00 -13.01 -1.09
C VAL A 181 7.49 -12.68 -1.22
N GLU A 182 8.26 -12.77 -0.14
CA GLU A 182 9.73 -12.62 -0.18
C GLU A 182 10.36 -13.72 -1.05
N ALA A 183 9.93 -14.98 -0.89
CA ALA A 183 10.46 -16.10 -1.66
C ALA A 183 10.20 -15.99 -3.18
N GLU A 184 9.17 -15.24 -3.58
CA GLU A 184 8.80 -15.01 -4.98
C GLU A 184 9.38 -13.72 -5.58
N GLY A 185 10.23 -13.02 -4.83
CA GLY A 185 11.00 -11.87 -5.34
C GLY A 185 10.42 -10.50 -5.02
N ALA A 186 9.60 -10.37 -3.96
CA ALA A 186 9.34 -9.07 -3.36
C ALA A 186 10.66 -8.43 -2.91
N ASP A 187 10.92 -7.19 -3.31
CA ASP A 187 12.12 -6.44 -2.90
C ASP A 187 11.94 -5.75 -1.55
N SER A 188 10.68 -5.46 -1.20
CA SER A 188 10.26 -4.98 0.12
C SER A 188 8.77 -5.28 0.35
N ILE A 189 8.35 -5.15 1.59
CA ILE A 189 6.98 -5.39 2.03
C ILE A 189 6.41 -4.10 2.61
N SER A 190 5.22 -3.69 2.20
CA SER A 190 4.49 -2.62 2.87
C SER A 190 3.30 -3.16 3.66
N MET A 191 3.09 -2.65 4.86
CA MET A 191 2.03 -3.14 5.74
C MET A 191 1.69 -2.15 6.86
N ILE A 192 0.45 -2.07 7.33
CA ILE A 192 -0.70 -2.90 6.91
C ILE A 192 -1.62 -2.17 5.95
N ASN A 193 -2.34 -2.93 5.11
CA ASN A 193 -3.59 -2.43 4.55
C ASN A 193 -4.67 -2.32 5.65
N THR A 194 -5.89 -1.90 5.30
CA THR A 194 -6.97 -1.70 6.27
C THR A 194 -7.51 -3.02 6.85
N LEU A 195 -7.94 -2.97 8.11
CA LEU A 195 -8.67 -4.06 8.77
C LEU A 195 -10.14 -4.06 8.32
N LEU A 196 -10.84 -5.19 8.37
CA LEU A 196 -12.27 -5.22 8.06
C LEU A 196 -13.10 -4.73 9.25
N GLY A 197 -14.05 -3.83 9.01
CA GLY A 197 -14.98 -3.32 10.01
C GLY A 197 -16.35 -2.97 9.45
N MET A 198 -17.26 -2.59 10.35
CA MET A 198 -18.64 -2.18 10.04
C MET A 198 -19.06 -1.03 10.95
N ALA A 199 -19.89 -0.14 10.42
CA ALA A 199 -20.64 0.84 11.20
C ALA A 199 -22.13 0.63 10.92
N ILE A 200 -22.95 0.65 11.97
CA ILE A 200 -24.41 0.49 11.90
C ILE A 200 -25.05 1.80 12.37
N ASP A 201 -25.96 2.32 11.55
CA ASP A 201 -26.86 3.41 11.95
C ASP A 201 -27.98 2.79 12.80
N ALA A 202 -27.93 3.02 14.12
CA ALA A 202 -28.88 2.42 15.06
C ALA A 202 -30.31 2.96 14.90
N GLU A 203 -30.46 4.21 14.47
CA GLU A 203 -31.76 4.83 14.22
C GLU A 203 -32.39 4.26 12.94
N LYS A 204 -31.60 4.16 11.86
CA LYS A 204 -32.05 3.61 10.57
C LYS A 204 -31.99 2.08 10.51
N ARG A 205 -31.43 1.42 11.55
CA ARG A 205 -31.26 -0.04 11.68
C ARG A 205 -30.61 -0.69 10.47
N ARG A 206 -29.60 -0.06 9.90
CA ARG A 206 -28.90 -0.55 8.70
C ARG A 206 -27.42 -0.19 8.70
N PRO A 207 -26.58 -0.91 7.94
CA PRO A 207 -25.19 -0.52 7.74
C PRO A 207 -25.07 0.90 7.16
N VAL A 208 -24.06 1.63 7.61
CA VAL A 208 -23.77 2.99 7.12
C VAL A 208 -23.19 2.94 5.70
N LEU A 209 -22.32 1.96 5.44
CA LEU A 209 -21.66 1.80 4.15
C LEU A 209 -22.55 1.03 3.16
N SER A 210 -22.51 1.42 1.89
CA SER A 210 -23.22 0.73 0.79
C SER A 210 -22.78 -0.72 0.62
N THR A 211 -21.55 -1.05 0.99
CA THR A 211 -20.95 -2.37 0.92
C THR A 211 -21.09 -3.18 2.19
N ILE A 212 -21.88 -2.70 3.17
CA ILE A 212 -22.09 -3.29 4.49
C ILE A 212 -20.83 -3.20 5.38
N THR A 213 -19.70 -3.68 4.91
CA THR A 213 -18.39 -3.60 5.56
C THR A 213 -17.45 -2.65 4.81
N GLY A 214 -16.41 -2.18 5.48
CA GLY A 214 -15.34 -1.35 4.88
C GLY A 214 -14.00 -1.56 5.57
N GLY A 215 -12.96 -0.98 4.98
CA GLY A 215 -11.61 -0.96 5.53
C GLY A 215 -11.48 0.07 6.64
N LEU A 216 -11.20 -0.39 7.86
CA LEU A 216 -10.85 0.40 9.04
C LEU A 216 -9.40 0.87 8.97
N SER A 217 -9.22 2.17 9.14
CA SER A 217 -7.93 2.86 9.23
C SER A 217 -7.93 3.91 10.35
N GLY A 218 -6.82 4.63 10.49
CA GLY A 218 -6.63 5.66 11.53
C GLY A 218 -5.96 5.14 12.80
N PRO A 219 -5.75 6.01 13.82
CA PRO A 219 -5.04 5.66 15.05
C PRO A 219 -5.53 4.39 15.75
N ALA A 220 -6.81 4.05 15.61
CA ALA A 220 -7.41 2.82 16.14
C ALA A 220 -6.67 1.53 15.73
N VAL A 221 -6.05 1.50 14.54
CA VAL A 221 -5.36 0.29 14.05
C VAL A 221 -3.88 0.22 14.42
N LYS A 222 -3.31 1.31 14.97
CA LYS A 222 -1.87 1.44 15.22
C LYS A 222 -1.28 0.29 16.05
N PRO A 223 -1.88 -0.15 17.18
CA PRO A 223 -1.30 -1.23 17.98
C PRO A 223 -1.21 -2.57 17.21
N ILE A 224 -2.19 -2.84 16.33
CA ILE A 224 -2.21 -4.05 15.50
C ILE A 224 -1.13 -3.96 14.43
N ALA A 225 -1.01 -2.79 13.78
CA ALA A 225 0.00 -2.52 12.77
C ALA A 225 1.43 -2.66 13.34
N LEU A 226 1.72 -2.07 14.50
CA LEU A 226 3.02 -2.18 15.18
C LEU A 226 3.38 -3.64 15.48
N ARG A 227 2.45 -4.42 16.03
CA ARG A 227 2.66 -5.85 16.29
C ARG A 227 3.00 -6.59 15.00
N MET A 228 2.23 -6.37 13.94
CA MET A 228 2.43 -7.08 12.67
C MET A 228 3.75 -6.69 11.99
N VAL A 229 4.12 -5.40 12.00
CA VAL A 229 5.43 -4.95 11.51
C VAL A 229 6.55 -5.62 12.28
N TRP A 230 6.46 -5.67 13.61
CA TRP A 230 7.46 -6.35 14.44
C TRP A 230 7.56 -7.85 14.13
N GLN A 231 6.43 -8.56 14.04
CA GLN A 231 6.41 -9.99 13.70
C GLN A 231 7.03 -10.26 12.32
N THR A 232 6.63 -9.48 11.31
CA THR A 232 7.15 -9.62 9.95
C THR A 232 8.63 -9.30 9.88
N ALA A 233 9.08 -8.26 10.60
CA ALA A 233 10.51 -7.93 10.70
C ALA A 233 11.31 -9.11 11.21
N GLN A 234 10.80 -9.87 12.19
CA GLN A 234 11.45 -11.09 12.66
C GLN A 234 11.48 -12.24 11.64
N ALA A 235 10.54 -12.24 10.69
CA ALA A 235 10.35 -13.33 9.76
C ALA A 235 11.16 -13.18 8.47
N VAL A 236 11.22 -11.99 7.89
CA VAL A 236 11.83 -11.77 6.56
C VAL A 236 13.21 -11.10 6.64
N LYS A 237 13.85 -10.92 5.49
CA LYS A 237 15.12 -10.19 5.33
C LYS A 237 14.95 -8.89 4.54
N VAL A 238 13.93 -8.82 3.67
CA VAL A 238 13.62 -7.61 2.89
C VAL A 238 13.15 -6.45 3.79
N PRO A 239 13.36 -5.18 3.37
CA PRO A 239 12.86 -4.02 4.09
C PRO A 239 11.34 -4.02 4.27
N ILE A 240 10.87 -3.38 5.35
CA ILE A 240 9.44 -3.28 5.67
C ILE A 240 9.01 -1.82 5.76
N ILE A 241 8.03 -1.43 4.97
CA ILE A 241 7.39 -0.11 5.00
C ILE A 241 6.17 -0.19 5.92
N GLY A 242 6.29 0.37 7.12
CA GLY A 242 5.27 0.35 8.16
C GLY A 242 4.25 1.49 8.03
N MET A 243 2.97 1.16 8.07
CA MET A 243 1.85 2.10 8.05
C MET A 243 0.66 1.57 8.85
N GLY A 244 -0.20 2.49 9.27
CA GLY A 244 -1.44 2.19 10.01
C GLY A 244 -1.56 3.06 11.26
N GLY A 245 -2.35 4.13 11.18
CA GLY A 245 -2.66 4.96 12.35
C GLY A 245 -1.52 5.83 12.87
N ILE A 246 -0.52 6.13 12.04
CA ILE A 246 0.52 7.12 12.35
C ILE A 246 -0.12 8.50 12.26
N ALA A 247 -0.02 9.31 13.31
CA ALA A 247 -0.55 10.67 13.34
C ALA A 247 0.46 11.68 13.93
N SER A 248 1.65 11.23 14.29
CA SER A 248 2.70 12.05 14.89
C SER A 248 4.09 11.50 14.60
N ALA A 249 5.11 12.34 14.79
CA ALA A 249 6.51 11.91 14.72
C ALA A 249 6.84 10.80 15.74
N LYS A 250 6.19 10.80 16.91
CA LYS A 250 6.34 9.73 17.90
C LYS A 250 5.88 8.39 17.33
N ASP A 251 4.70 8.35 16.72
CA ASP A 251 4.18 7.12 16.10
C ASP A 251 5.11 6.64 14.98
N ALA A 252 5.62 7.56 14.15
CA ALA A 252 6.60 7.22 13.11
C ALA A 252 7.85 6.54 13.72
N ILE A 253 8.39 7.08 14.82
CA ILE A 253 9.51 6.46 15.55
C ILE A 253 9.14 5.09 16.11
N GLU A 254 7.94 4.89 16.65
CA GLU A 254 7.46 3.58 17.13
C GLU A 254 7.49 2.53 16.02
N PHE A 255 7.10 2.89 14.79
CA PHE A 255 7.18 2.00 13.63
C PHE A 255 8.63 1.71 13.22
N LEU A 256 9.48 2.73 13.19
CA LEU A 256 10.91 2.54 12.93
C LEU A 256 11.50 1.53 13.91
N LEU A 257 11.21 1.67 15.21
CA LEU A 257 11.66 0.79 16.27
C LEU A 257 11.08 -0.63 16.16
N ALA A 258 9.79 -0.76 15.83
CA ALA A 258 9.13 -2.05 15.67
C ALA A 258 9.79 -2.90 14.56
N GLY A 259 10.26 -2.26 13.51
CA GLY A 259 10.92 -2.92 12.39
C GLY A 259 12.41 -3.17 12.55
N LEU A 260 13.04 -2.68 13.61
CA LEU A 260 14.46 -2.97 13.87
C LEU A 260 14.63 -4.44 14.24
N GLN A 261 15.55 -5.11 13.54
CA GLN A 261 16.08 -6.41 13.96
C GLN A 261 17.42 -6.20 14.67
N PRO A 262 17.63 -6.76 15.88
CA PRO A 262 18.90 -6.67 16.58
C PRO A 262 20.10 -7.25 15.82
N SER A 263 19.86 -8.19 14.88
CA SER A 263 20.89 -8.94 14.16
C SER A 263 20.97 -8.64 12.66
N LYS A 264 20.12 -7.77 12.11
CA LYS A 264 20.06 -7.50 10.66
C LYS A 264 19.73 -6.04 10.36
N SER A 265 20.27 -5.53 9.26
CA SER A 265 20.02 -4.19 8.72
C SER A 265 18.64 -4.05 8.06
N VAL A 266 17.58 -4.60 8.65
CA VAL A 266 16.20 -4.38 8.17
C VAL A 266 15.82 -2.95 8.56
N ARG A 267 15.61 -2.11 7.55
CA ARG A 267 15.21 -0.71 7.75
C ARG A 267 13.71 -0.61 7.53
N THR A 268 13.04 0.00 8.50
CA THR A 268 11.64 0.38 8.33
C THR A 268 11.52 1.82 7.90
N THR A 269 10.53 2.09 7.06
CA THR A 269 10.07 3.44 6.72
C THR A 269 8.66 3.62 7.24
N SER A 270 8.29 4.85 7.55
CA SER A 270 7.06 5.17 8.29
C SER A 270 6.23 6.17 7.52
N TRP A 271 4.97 5.85 7.30
CA TRP A 271 4.00 6.77 6.70
C TRP A 271 3.60 7.88 7.68
N ILE A 272 3.39 9.12 7.24
CA ILE A 272 2.73 10.15 8.05
C ILE A 272 1.64 10.79 7.17
N PRO A 273 0.39 10.93 7.64
CA PRO A 273 -0.60 11.74 6.94
C PRO A 273 -0.11 13.18 6.84
N PRO A 274 -0.44 13.91 5.76
CA PRO A 274 -0.19 15.35 5.69
C PRO A 274 -0.80 16.10 6.88
#